data_AF-A0A3B0ZLB6-F1
#
_entry.id   AF-A0A3B0ZLB6-F1
#
_cell.length_a   1.000
_cell.length_b   1.000
_cell.length_c   1.000
_cell.angle_alpha   90.00
_cell.angle_beta   90.00
_cell.angle_gamma   90.00
#
_symmetry.space_group_name_H-M   'P 1'
#
loop_
_entity.id
_entity.type
_entity.pdbx_description
1 polymer ?
#
loop_
_entity_poly.entity_id
_entity_poly.type
_entity_poly.pdbx_seq_one_letter_code
_entity_poly.pdbx_strand_id
1 'polypeptide(L)' 'GWKVNIGDEEWIVEPLVKDQELQAEHHFWVGPKYWEGASSVASSDGTNIGKAYVELNGYCKE' A
#
# COMPACT_ATOMS: atom_id res chain seq x y z
N GLY A 1 1.49 3.02 -8.35
CA GLY A 1 1.35 3.16 -6.91
C GLY A 1 0.72 4.49 -6.59
N TRP A 2 1.27 5.21 -5.62
CA TRP A 2 0.71 6.45 -5.09
C TRP A 2 1.73 7.58 -5.15
N LYS A 3 1.25 8.80 -5.33
CA LYS A 3 2.03 10.01 -5.09
C LYS A 3 1.65 10.56 -3.72
N VAL A 4 2.64 10.77 -2.87
CA VAL A 4 2.44 11.26 -1.51
C VAL A 4 3.25 12.53 -1.34
N ASN A 5 2.59 13.62 -0.94
CA ASN A 5 3.24 14.89 -0.65
C ASN A 5 3.49 15.00 0.85
N ILE A 6 4.74 15.22 1.25
CA ILE A 6 5.15 15.40 2.64
C ILE A 6 5.87 16.75 2.73
N GLY A 7 5.17 17.77 3.21
CA GLY A 7 5.67 19.15 3.12
C GLY A 7 5.88 19.54 1.66
N ASP A 8 7.11 19.94 1.31
CA ASP A 8 7.50 20.34 -0.04
C ASP A 8 8.06 19.18 -0.89
N GLU A 9 8.09 17.96 -0.35
CA GLU A 9 8.60 16.78 -1.05
C GLU A 9 7.47 15.96 -1.69
N GLU A 10 7.64 15.56 -2.95
CA GLU A 10 6.78 14.57 -3.63
C GLU A 10 7.51 13.23 -3.68
N TRP A 11 6.89 12.20 -3.09
CA TRP A 11 7.38 10.83 -3.12
C TRP A 11 6.45 9.93 -3.93
N ILE A 12 7.03 8.99 -4.66
CA ILE A 12 6.34 7.95 -5.41
C ILE A 12 6.48 6.64 -4.65
N VAL A 13 5.35 6.09 -4.18
CA VAL A 13 5.28 4.81 -3.48
C VAL A 13 4.75 3.75 -4.44
N GLU A 14 5.56 2.75 -4.76
CA GLU A 14 5.20 1.68 -5.68
C GLU A 14 5.15 0.32 -4.97
N PRO A 15 4.06 -0.46 -5.11
CA PRO A 15 3.97 -1.78 -4.52
C PRO A 15 4.94 -2.76 -5.20
N LEU A 16 5.60 -3.62 -4.41
CA LEU A 16 6.55 -4.60 -4.96
C LEU A 16 5.86 -5.66 -5.83
N VAL A 17 4.66 -6.07 -5.43
CA VAL A 17 3.74 -6.90 -6.22
C VAL A 17 2.33 -6.34 -6.10
N LYS A 18 1.51 -6.52 -7.14
CA LYS A 18 0.17 -5.93 -7.20
C LYS A 18 -0.81 -6.58 -6.22
N ASP A 19 -0.74 -7.90 -6.10
CA ASP A 19 -1.63 -8.66 -5.24
C ASP A 19 -0.98 -8.90 -3.88
N GLN A 20 -1.40 -8.09 -2.91
CA GLN A 20 -1.05 -8.22 -1.49
C GLN A 20 -2.33 -8.08 -0.66
N GLU A 21 -3.46 -8.56 -1.20
CA GLU A 21 -4.73 -8.56 -0.48
C GLU A 21 -4.66 -9.56 0.68
N LEU A 22 -4.96 -9.08 1.88
CA LEU A 22 -5.12 -9.89 3.08
C LEU A 22 -6.62 -10.07 3.34
N GLN A 23 -7.09 -11.29 3.15
CA GLN A 23 -8.44 -11.69 3.51
C GLN A 23 -8.39 -12.60 4.75
N ALA A 24 -8.84 -12.08 5.88
CA ALA A 24 -9.00 -12.86 7.10
C ALA A 24 -10.26 -13.74 6.99
N GLU A 25 -10.14 -14.87 6.30
CA GLU A 25 -11.17 -15.92 6.30
C GLU A 25 -10.97 -16.84 7.51
N HIS A 26 -11.63 -16.53 8.63
CA HIS A 26 -11.67 -17.44 9.77
C HIS A 26 -13.01 -18.19 9.80
N HIS A 27 -12.98 -19.50 10.03
CA HIS A 27 -14.17 -20.36 10.09
C HIS A 27 -15.28 -19.87 11.04
N PHE A 28 -14.94 -19.02 12.02
CA PHE A 28 -15.86 -18.50 13.03
C PHE A 28 -16.16 -17.00 12.90
N TRP A 29 -15.48 -16.26 12.02
CA TRP A 29 -15.70 -14.83 11.79
C TRP A 29 -15.09 -14.36 10.46
N VAL A 30 -15.84 -13.56 9.70
CA VAL A 30 -15.33 -12.89 8.51
C VAL A 30 -14.65 -11.60 8.94
N GLY A 31 -13.33 -11.56 8.84
CA GLY A 31 -12.57 -10.34 9.10
C GLY A 31 -12.61 -9.36 7.93
N PRO A 32 -12.30 -8.09 8.18
CA PRO A 32 -12.21 -7.08 7.13
C PRO A 32 -11.17 -7.48 6.08
N LYS A 33 -11.44 -7.09 4.84
CA LYS A 33 -10.47 -7.19 3.74
C LYS A 33 -9.56 -5.98 3.76
N TYR A 34 -8.27 -6.24 3.75
CA TYR A 34 -7.23 -5.24 3.65
C TYR A 34 -6.36 -5.50 2.44
N TRP A 35 -5.68 -4.47 1.96
CA TRP A 35 -4.50 -4.64 1.13
C TRP A 35 -3.30 -4.23 1.98
N GLU A 36 -2.35 -5.13 2.16
CA GLU A 36 -1.29 -5.04 3.18
C GLU A 36 0.06 -5.31 2.53
N GLY A 37 0.64 -4.27 1.91
CA GLY A 37 1.69 -4.50 0.92
C GLY A 37 3.01 -3.77 1.13
N ALA A 38 4.08 -4.56 0.98
CA ALA A 38 5.44 -4.06 0.88
C ALA A 38 5.61 -3.24 -0.40
N SER A 39 6.27 -2.09 -0.27
CA SER A 39 6.40 -1.07 -1.31
C SER A 39 7.81 -0.47 -1.34
N SER A 40 8.25 0.00 -2.50
CA SER A 40 9.43 0.86 -2.66
C SER A 40 9.03 2.33 -2.66
N VAL A 41 9.93 3.20 -2.22
CA VAL A 41 9.74 4.66 -2.25
C VAL A 41 10.82 5.28 -3.12
N ALA A 42 10.41 6.13 -4.04
CA ALA A 42 11.29 6.95 -4.86
C ALA A 42 10.96 8.43 -4.70
N SER A 43 11.95 9.31 -4.84
CA SER A 43 11.70 10.74 -5.05
C SER A 43 11.06 10.98 -6.43
N SER A 44 10.54 12.19 -6.64
CA SER A 44 9.91 12.59 -7.90
C SER A 44 10.80 12.47 -9.14
N ASP A 45 12.13 12.50 -8.97
CA ASP A 45 13.12 12.27 -10.03
C ASP A 45 13.41 10.78 -10.30
N GLY A 46 12.78 9.87 -9.57
CA GLY A 46 12.93 8.43 -9.71
C GLY A 46 14.07 7.81 -8.90
N THR A 47 14.80 8.58 -8.10
CA THR A 47 15.83 8.03 -7.20
C THR A 47 15.18 7.19 -6.11
N ASN A 48 15.63 5.95 -5.91
CA ASN A 48 15.13 5.10 -4.82
C ASN A 48 15.63 5.67 -3.47
N ILE A 49 14.69 6.06 -2.62
CA ILE A 49 14.98 6.67 -1.30
C ILE A 49 14.62 5.75 -0.14
N GLY A 50 13.97 4.61 -0.40
CA GLY A 50 13.68 3.64 0.65
C GLY A 50 12.60 2.61 0.34
N LYS A 51 12.03 2.09 1.42
CA LYS A 51 10.97 1.08 1.43
C LYS A 51 9.87 1.50 2.38
N ALA A 52 8.65 1.08 2.10
CA ALA A 52 7.47 1.34 2.90
C ALA A 52 6.59 0.10 3.00
N TYR A 53 5.64 0.15 3.93
CA TYR A 53 4.49 -0.73 3.98
C TYR A 53 3.24 0.14 3.84
N VAL A 54 2.31 -0.27 2.99
CA VAL A 54 1.05 0.45 2.76
C VAL A 54 -0.10 -0.45 3.13
N GLU A 55 -0.95 0.05 4.04
CA GLU A 55 -2.23 -0.56 4.42
C GLU A 55 -3.35 0.21 3.71
N LEU A 56 -4.28 -0.51 3.09
CA LEU A 56 -5.51 0.04 2.52
C LEU A 56 -6.71 -0.76 3.00
N ASN A 57 -7.75 -0.06 3.40
CA ASN A 57 -9.01 -0.64 3.87
C ASN A 57 -10.21 0.04 3.19
N GLY A 58 -11.36 -0.64 3.15
CA GLY A 58 -12.62 -0.05 2.67
C GLY A 58 -12.77 0.09 1.15
N TYR A 59 -11.98 -0.65 0.37
CA TYR A 59 -12.07 -0.62 -1.10
C TYR A 59 -13.10 -1.60 -1.70
N CYS A 60 -13.48 -2.64 -0.95
CA CYS A 60 -14.58 -3.52 -1.35
C CYS A 60 -15.91 -2.76 -1.25
N LYS A 61 -16.72 -2.84 -2.31
CA LYS A 61 -18.10 -2.34 -2.28
C LYS A 61 -18.98 -3.28 -1.46
N GLU A 62 -20.00 -2.72 -0.82
CA GLU A 62 -21.12 -3.48 -0.24
C GLU A 62 -21.91 -4.24 -1.32
#